data_AF-A0A7S3B554-F1
#
_entry.id   AF-A0A7S3B554-F1
#
_cell.length_a   1.000
_cell.length_b   1.000
_cell.length_c   1.000
_cell.angle_alpha   90.00
_cell.angle_beta   90.00
_cell.angle_gamma   90.00
#
_symmetry.space_group_name_H-M   'P 1'
#
loop_
_entity.id
_entity.type
_entity.pdbx_description
1 polymer ?
#
loop_
_entity_poly.entity_id
_entity_poly.type
_entity_poly.pdbx_seq_one_letter_code
_entity_poly.pdbx_strand_id
1 'polypeptide(L)'
;MEAYLARLVEAVRPRRRLMIAIDGVPPLAKVVQQRERRYTAALRHATERDAEVLLRDEMGEHGDNQGEPPPLHTFDTCVITPGTGFMEHMEAHLRRHLAEKAAGEWGHLEIIFSGMREPGEGEHKIMQVIRAQREVLRARADEHGAPSDGAGGIVMVGNDADLILLGLTTHDPRMRIVRDQFIKKKQLPRMERKVQEALRLAAGKQPEGVTRIQNLPFESFDLGALRACLYHEYDFLFDGGEEGEGAGFDFERVLDDMVFLTFIAGNDFTPSTPCMSYYEKPSSTDVLWNTYAKILPELGGYITHRGEIEDTKRLATLLHALADGEMQRLETFRKMAELRAKRMAKAKESGSRGGGEGGGRGRLARRVSHYDEQAGPATDVPNPQELRSELRARIGEVVDSVFAPSRDRLALAKAGDHERWYQGRVGVKGREGDRVANEFIRGLAWTLAYYHRGPGSDTGAPWRWGYPYDDAPLMRDLPAT
;
A
#
# COMPACT_ATOMS: atom_id res chain seq x y z
N MET A 1 -1.06 13.66 -17.70
CA MET A 1 -0.91 14.34 -16.39
C MET A 1 -1.79 15.58 -16.33
N GLU A 2 -1.65 16.55 -17.25
CA GLU A 2 -2.44 17.79 -17.26
C GLU A 2 -3.95 17.57 -17.19
N ALA A 3 -4.50 16.73 -18.09
CA ALA A 3 -5.93 16.41 -18.09
C ALA A 3 -6.41 15.78 -16.78
N TYR A 4 -5.56 14.98 -16.13
CA TYR A 4 -5.87 14.38 -14.83
C TYR A 4 -5.90 15.44 -13.72
N LEU A 5 -4.92 16.35 -13.70
CA LEU A 5 -4.87 17.45 -12.75
C LEU A 5 -6.06 18.41 -12.91
N ALA A 6 -6.42 18.75 -14.15
CA ALA A 6 -7.60 19.59 -14.43
C ALA A 6 -8.89 18.95 -13.89
N ARG A 7 -9.11 17.64 -14.15
CA ARG A 7 -10.25 16.89 -13.61
C ARG A 7 -10.26 16.88 -12.07
N LEU A 8 -9.10 16.72 -11.43
CA LEU A 8 -8.99 16.75 -9.97
C LEU A 8 -9.34 18.13 -9.40
N VAL A 9 -8.81 19.20 -9.98
CA VAL A 9 -9.09 20.58 -9.53
C VAL A 9 -10.58 20.91 -9.72
N GLU A 10 -11.18 20.47 -10.83
CA GLU A 10 -12.61 20.65 -11.10
C GLU A 10 -13.49 19.85 -10.12
N ALA A 11 -13.08 18.64 -9.75
CA ALA A 11 -13.79 17.78 -8.82
C ALA A 11 -13.69 18.27 -7.37
N VAL A 12 -12.48 18.64 -6.93
CA VAL A 12 -12.20 19.07 -5.54
C VAL A 12 -12.59 20.54 -5.30
N ARG A 13 -12.45 21.39 -6.32
CA ARG A 13 -12.72 22.85 -6.27
C ARG A 13 -12.03 23.55 -5.09
N PRO A 14 -10.69 23.49 -5.00
CA PRO A 14 -9.95 24.22 -3.97
C PRO A 14 -10.29 25.71 -4.04
N ARG A 15 -10.31 26.39 -2.88
CA ARG A 15 -10.72 27.80 -2.79
C ARG A 15 -9.61 28.77 -2.44
N ARG A 16 -8.49 28.25 -1.93
CA ARG A 16 -7.39 29.07 -1.40
C ARG A 16 -6.04 28.64 -1.94
N ARG A 17 -5.73 27.34 -1.85
CA ARG A 17 -4.40 26.82 -2.13
C ARG A 17 -4.47 25.48 -2.87
N LEU A 18 -3.54 25.28 -3.79
CA LEU A 18 -3.25 24.00 -4.44
C LEU A 18 -1.77 23.70 -4.20
N MET A 19 -1.47 22.61 -3.50
CA MET A 19 -0.09 22.13 -3.34
C MET A 19 0.12 20.88 -4.19
N ILE A 20 1.21 20.86 -4.95
CA ILE A 20 1.66 19.70 -5.72
C ILE A 20 3.07 19.35 -5.24
N ALA A 21 3.24 18.14 -4.74
CA ALA A 21 4.53 17.62 -4.30
C ALA A 21 4.91 16.40 -5.14
N ILE A 22 6.08 16.47 -5.76
CA ILE A 22 6.74 15.34 -6.41
C ILE A 22 7.72 14.74 -5.40
N ASP A 23 7.85 13.41 -5.37
CA ASP A 23 8.88 12.75 -4.59
C ASP A 23 10.27 13.28 -4.93
N GLY A 24 11.04 13.61 -3.90
CA GLY A 24 12.48 13.82 -3.99
C GLY A 24 13.24 12.64 -3.40
N VAL A 25 14.53 12.82 -3.13
CA VAL A 25 15.34 11.76 -2.50
C VAL A 25 14.78 11.47 -1.11
N PRO A 26 14.31 10.24 -0.81
CA PRO A 26 13.74 9.92 0.50
C PRO A 26 14.83 9.39 1.47
N PRO A 27 14.50 9.20 2.77
CA PRO A 27 15.42 8.58 3.73
C PRO A 27 15.87 7.17 3.31
N LEU A 28 17.00 6.72 3.86
CA LEU A 28 17.60 5.41 3.53
C LEU A 28 16.60 4.26 3.75
N ALA A 29 15.82 4.28 4.83
CA ALA A 29 14.77 3.30 5.09
C ALA A 29 13.82 3.13 3.89
N LYS A 30 13.36 4.24 3.28
CA LYS A 30 12.52 4.19 2.09
C LYS A 30 13.30 3.77 0.85
N VAL A 31 14.56 4.19 0.70
CA VAL A 31 15.41 3.80 -0.44
C VAL A 31 15.55 2.28 -0.53
N VAL A 32 15.73 1.61 0.62
CA VAL A 32 15.80 0.15 0.69
C VAL A 32 14.51 -0.49 0.18
N GLN A 33 13.35 -0.02 0.66
CA GLN A 33 12.04 -0.51 0.21
C GLN A 33 11.78 -0.25 -1.28
N GLN A 34 12.11 0.95 -1.78
CA GLN A 34 11.96 1.27 -3.20
C GLN A 34 12.88 0.41 -4.07
N ARG A 35 14.10 0.13 -3.61
CA ARG A 35 15.04 -0.77 -4.31
C ARG A 35 14.47 -2.17 -4.42
N GLU A 36 13.96 -2.73 -3.33
CA GLU A 36 13.34 -4.07 -3.33
C GLU A 36 12.16 -4.12 -4.32
N ARG A 37 11.23 -3.17 -4.24
CA ARG A 37 10.08 -3.09 -5.16
C ARG A 37 10.49 -3.02 -6.62
N ARG A 38 11.47 -2.18 -6.96
CA ARG A 38 11.99 -2.05 -8.33
C ARG A 38 12.67 -3.33 -8.79
N TYR A 39 13.46 -3.98 -7.93
CA TYR A 39 14.11 -5.24 -8.25
C TYR A 39 13.09 -6.36 -8.50
N THR A 40 12.08 -6.49 -7.63
CA THR A 40 10.99 -7.46 -7.81
C THR A 40 10.21 -7.19 -9.10
N ALA A 41 9.91 -5.94 -9.42
CA ALA A 41 9.23 -5.59 -10.68
C ALA A 41 10.08 -5.94 -11.90
N ALA A 42 11.37 -5.58 -11.90
CA ALA A 42 12.30 -5.89 -12.98
C ALA A 42 12.45 -7.41 -13.17
N LEU A 43 12.57 -8.17 -12.07
CA LEU A 43 12.67 -9.61 -12.11
C LEU A 43 11.38 -10.26 -12.64
N ARG A 44 10.21 -9.78 -12.18
CA ARG A 44 8.90 -10.20 -12.72
C ARG A 44 8.84 -9.95 -14.23
N HIS A 45 9.23 -8.78 -14.70
CA HIS A 45 9.23 -8.45 -16.13
C HIS A 45 10.18 -9.33 -16.94
N ALA A 46 11.36 -9.66 -16.40
CA ALA A 46 12.29 -10.59 -17.03
C ALA A 46 11.67 -12.00 -17.12
N THR A 47 11.07 -12.49 -16.02
CA THR A 47 10.41 -13.80 -16.01
C THR A 47 9.20 -13.86 -16.95
N GLU A 48 8.40 -12.80 -17.02
CA GLU A 48 7.27 -12.71 -17.97
C GLU A 48 7.77 -12.76 -19.42
N ARG A 49 8.89 -12.11 -19.73
CA ARG A 49 9.52 -12.13 -21.05
C ARG A 49 10.06 -13.51 -21.42
N ASP A 50 10.83 -14.13 -20.54
CA ASP A 50 11.40 -15.46 -20.77
C ASP A 50 10.29 -16.49 -20.99
N ALA A 51 9.21 -16.39 -20.20
CA ALA A 51 8.04 -17.22 -20.38
C ALA A 51 7.37 -16.97 -21.74
N GLU A 52 7.20 -15.72 -22.19
CA GLU A 52 6.63 -15.40 -23.51
C GLU A 52 7.47 -15.92 -24.68
N VAL A 53 8.80 -15.97 -24.56
CA VAL A 53 9.70 -16.59 -25.54
C VAL A 53 9.43 -18.09 -25.63
N LEU A 54 9.41 -18.80 -24.49
CA LEU A 54 9.11 -20.24 -24.45
C LEU A 54 7.75 -20.57 -25.07
N LEU A 55 6.74 -19.72 -24.87
CA LEU A 55 5.43 -19.93 -25.50
C LEU A 55 5.47 -19.87 -27.02
N ARG A 56 6.24 -18.92 -27.59
CA ARG A 56 6.35 -18.78 -29.05
C ARG A 56 7.04 -20.00 -29.67
N ASP A 57 8.07 -20.50 -29.00
CA ASP A 57 8.76 -21.73 -29.40
C ASP A 57 7.80 -22.92 -29.37
N GLU A 58 7.03 -23.09 -28.29
CA GLU A 58 6.01 -24.17 -28.21
C GLU A 58 4.89 -24.04 -29.24
N MET A 59 4.52 -22.81 -29.62
CA MET A 59 3.52 -22.54 -30.65
C MET A 59 4.04 -22.75 -32.08
N GLY A 60 5.32 -23.10 -32.26
CA GLY A 60 5.92 -23.32 -33.56
C GLY A 60 6.01 -22.05 -34.40
N GLU A 61 6.02 -20.87 -33.78
CA GLU A 61 6.20 -19.58 -34.43
C GLU A 61 7.68 -19.35 -34.80
N HIS A 62 8.29 -20.32 -35.51
CA HIS A 62 9.64 -20.22 -36.06
C HIS A 62 9.57 -19.68 -37.49
N GLY A 63 9.81 -18.38 -37.67
CA GLY A 63 9.92 -17.78 -38.99
C GLY A 63 10.92 -16.63 -39.01
N ASP A 64 11.79 -16.64 -40.02
CA ASP A 64 12.91 -15.71 -40.29
C ASP A 64 12.57 -14.21 -40.37
N ASN A 65 11.32 -13.81 -40.09
CA ASN A 65 10.84 -12.43 -40.23
C ASN A 65 10.03 -11.91 -39.03
N GLN A 66 10.15 -12.54 -37.86
CA GLN A 66 9.53 -12.04 -36.63
C GLN A 66 10.64 -11.52 -35.71
N GLY A 67 10.80 -10.20 -35.66
CA GLY A 67 11.69 -9.53 -34.71
C GLY A 67 11.35 -9.87 -33.25
N GLU A 68 12.18 -9.39 -32.32
CA GLU A 68 12.00 -9.60 -30.88
C GLU A 68 10.53 -9.43 -30.44
N PRO A 69 10.03 -10.26 -29.50
CA PRO A 69 8.68 -10.10 -28.99
C PRO A 69 8.46 -8.65 -28.54
N PRO A 70 7.33 -8.00 -28.91
CA PRO A 70 7.07 -6.65 -28.47
C PRO A 70 7.09 -6.65 -26.94
N PRO A 71 7.80 -5.70 -26.31
CA PRO A 71 7.94 -5.71 -24.87
C PRO A 71 6.55 -5.69 -24.20
N LEU A 72 6.33 -6.63 -23.28
CA LEU A 72 5.10 -6.73 -22.47
C LEU A 72 4.71 -5.40 -21.81
N HIS A 73 5.72 -4.60 -21.47
CA HIS A 73 5.58 -3.27 -20.90
C HIS A 73 6.37 -2.28 -21.75
N THR A 74 5.69 -1.29 -22.32
CA THR A 74 6.30 -0.29 -23.21
C THR A 74 6.93 0.89 -22.48
N PHE A 75 6.73 0.99 -21.16
CA PHE A 75 7.23 2.08 -20.32
C PHE A 75 7.96 1.52 -19.10
N ASP A 76 9.23 1.86 -18.97
CA ASP A 76 10.03 1.53 -17.78
C ASP A 76 9.62 2.42 -16.61
N THR A 77 8.92 1.88 -15.63
CA THR A 77 8.47 2.62 -14.45
C THR A 77 9.62 3.01 -13.51
N CYS A 78 10.81 2.40 -13.63
CA CYS A 78 11.97 2.76 -12.81
C CYS A 78 12.47 4.19 -13.10
N VAL A 79 12.15 4.74 -14.29
CA VAL A 79 12.48 6.13 -14.62
C VAL A 79 11.71 7.14 -13.78
N ILE A 80 10.63 6.73 -13.10
CA ILE A 80 9.92 7.54 -12.11
C ILE A 80 10.71 7.53 -10.80
N THR A 81 11.89 8.13 -10.83
CA THR A 81 12.83 8.25 -9.72
C THR A 81 13.54 9.60 -9.80
N PRO A 82 13.66 10.36 -8.69
CA PRO A 82 14.37 11.63 -8.68
C PRO A 82 15.77 11.51 -9.31
N GLY A 83 16.14 12.49 -10.15
CA GLY A 83 17.44 12.53 -10.82
C GLY A 83 17.51 11.83 -12.18
N THR A 84 16.43 11.20 -12.66
CA THR A 84 16.37 10.69 -14.03
C THR A 84 16.02 11.81 -15.02
N GLY A 85 16.47 11.65 -16.28
CA GLY A 85 16.09 12.58 -17.34
C GLY A 85 14.57 12.67 -17.53
N PHE A 86 13.83 11.57 -17.35
CA PHE A 86 12.36 11.60 -17.41
C PHE A 86 11.77 12.56 -16.37
N MET A 87 12.21 12.49 -15.11
CA MET A 87 11.70 13.35 -14.04
C MET A 87 12.11 14.81 -14.24
N GLU A 88 13.30 15.08 -14.80
CA GLU A 88 13.71 16.44 -15.18
C GLU A 88 12.77 17.06 -16.22
N HIS A 89 12.50 16.33 -17.30
CA HIS A 89 11.58 16.80 -18.35
C HIS A 89 10.15 16.97 -17.81
N MET A 90 9.69 16.01 -17.00
CA MET A 90 8.36 16.03 -16.40
C MET A 90 8.19 17.22 -15.45
N GLU A 91 9.14 17.48 -14.55
CA GLU A 91 9.09 18.64 -13.64
C GLU A 91 9.11 19.96 -14.40
N ALA A 92 10.01 20.11 -15.39
CA ALA A 92 10.09 21.33 -16.19
C ALA A 92 8.79 21.60 -16.96
N HIS A 93 8.17 20.54 -17.50
CA HIS A 93 6.86 20.62 -18.15
C HIS A 93 5.76 21.03 -17.17
N LEU A 94 5.68 20.37 -16.00
CA LEU A 94 4.65 20.65 -15.01
C LEU A 94 4.77 22.07 -14.44
N ARG A 95 5.99 22.57 -14.19
CA ARG A 95 6.21 23.96 -13.75
C ARG A 95 5.67 24.98 -14.75
N ARG A 96 5.92 24.79 -16.05
CA ARG A 96 5.38 25.66 -17.11
C ARG A 96 3.85 25.62 -17.13
N HIS A 97 3.28 24.43 -17.11
CA HIS A 97 1.82 24.25 -17.09
C HIS A 97 1.17 24.92 -15.88
N LEU A 98 1.75 24.78 -14.68
CA LEU A 98 1.23 25.41 -13.47
C LEU A 98 1.34 26.93 -13.51
N ALA A 99 2.41 27.48 -14.08
CA ALA A 99 2.56 28.93 -14.28
C ALA A 99 1.50 29.48 -15.24
N GLU A 100 1.23 28.78 -16.35
CA GLU A 100 0.17 29.14 -17.29
C GLU A 100 -1.21 29.10 -16.63
N LYS A 101 -1.49 28.06 -15.83
CA LYS A 101 -2.75 27.93 -15.09
C LYS A 101 -2.89 29.02 -14.02
N ALA A 102 -1.83 29.34 -13.28
CA ALA A 102 -1.81 30.42 -12.30
C ALA A 102 -2.06 31.80 -12.94
N ALA A 103 -1.58 32.02 -14.17
CA ALA A 103 -1.82 33.25 -14.91
C ALA A 103 -3.25 33.35 -15.50
N GLY A 104 -4.00 32.24 -15.53
CA GLY A 104 -5.32 32.14 -16.13
C GLY A 104 -6.35 31.51 -15.21
N GLU A 105 -6.82 30.32 -15.58
CA GLU A 105 -7.94 29.60 -14.98
C GLU A 105 -7.85 29.46 -13.44
N TRP A 106 -6.64 29.28 -12.91
CA TRP A 106 -6.38 29.04 -11.49
C TRP A 106 -5.78 30.26 -10.77
N GLY A 107 -5.87 31.46 -11.34
CA GLY A 107 -5.28 32.68 -10.76
C GLY A 107 -5.86 33.13 -9.42
N HIS A 108 -6.95 32.51 -8.97
CA HIS A 108 -7.52 32.69 -7.63
C HIS A 108 -6.88 31.78 -6.56
N LEU A 109 -6.01 30.84 -6.95
CA LEU A 109 -5.36 29.89 -6.05
C LEU A 109 -3.90 30.29 -5.79
N GLU A 110 -3.48 30.14 -4.54
CA GLU A 110 -2.07 30.05 -4.19
C GLU A 110 -1.53 28.67 -4.61
N ILE A 111 -0.69 28.62 -5.65
CA ILE A 111 -0.10 27.36 -6.12
C ILE A 111 1.28 27.18 -5.49
N ILE A 112 1.43 26.11 -4.69
CA ILE A 112 2.72 25.68 -4.14
C ILE A 112 3.19 24.45 -4.91
N PHE A 113 4.39 24.53 -5.47
CA PHE A 113 5.01 23.42 -6.17
C PHE A 113 6.30 22.99 -5.48
N SER A 114 6.35 21.73 -5.05
CA SER A 114 7.54 21.10 -4.47
C SER A 114 8.06 20.01 -5.40
N GLY A 115 9.16 20.29 -6.09
CA GLY A 115 9.76 19.40 -7.08
C GLY A 115 10.62 18.27 -6.50
N MET A 116 11.25 17.51 -7.38
CA MET A 116 12.11 16.36 -7.05
C MET A 116 13.45 16.79 -6.41
N ARG A 117 13.84 18.06 -6.57
CA ARG A 117 15.07 18.62 -6.00
C ARG A 117 14.95 18.90 -4.50
N GLU A 118 13.72 19.08 -4.01
CA GLU A 118 13.45 19.12 -2.58
C GLU A 118 13.50 17.69 -2.04
N PRO A 119 14.31 17.38 -1.01
CA PRO A 119 14.40 16.02 -0.48
C PRO A 119 13.11 15.61 0.26
N GLY A 120 12.83 14.31 0.30
CA GLY A 120 11.68 13.71 1.00
C GLY A 120 10.59 13.18 0.07
N GLU A 121 9.71 12.36 0.61
CA GLU A 121 8.52 11.85 -0.09
C GLU A 121 7.45 12.92 -0.22
N GLY A 122 6.69 12.92 -1.32
CA GLY A 122 5.69 13.95 -1.63
C GLY A 122 4.64 14.09 -0.53
N GLU A 123 4.16 12.97 0.02
CA GLU A 123 3.22 12.97 1.15
C GLU A 123 3.79 13.64 2.40
N HIS A 124 5.07 13.39 2.73
CA HIS A 124 5.73 14.01 3.88
C HIS A 124 6.02 15.50 3.67
N LYS A 125 6.32 15.93 2.44
CA LYS A 125 6.42 17.36 2.10
C LYS A 125 5.09 18.08 2.28
N ILE A 126 3.99 17.47 1.84
CA ILE A 126 2.63 18.00 2.08
C ILE A 126 2.35 18.09 3.58
N MET A 127 2.65 17.02 4.32
CA MET A 127 2.42 16.97 5.76
C MET A 127 3.24 17.99 6.55
N GLN A 128 4.48 18.28 6.12
CA GLN A 128 5.28 19.37 6.70
C GLN A 128 4.61 20.73 6.55
N VAL A 129 4.08 21.03 5.36
CA VAL A 129 3.35 22.27 5.10
C VAL A 129 2.06 22.36 5.92
N ILE A 130 1.31 21.25 6.03
CA ILE A 130 0.10 21.18 6.87
C ILE A 130 0.45 21.47 8.34
N ARG A 131 1.49 20.82 8.89
CA ARG A 131 1.91 21.03 10.29
C ARG A 131 2.32 22.48 10.56
N ALA A 132 3.20 23.03 9.73
CA ALA A 132 3.66 24.41 9.89
C ALA A 132 2.50 25.42 9.82
N GLN A 133 1.53 25.20 8.92
CA GLN A 133 0.35 26.06 8.85
C GLN A 133 -0.52 25.96 10.09
N ARG A 134 -0.70 24.75 10.64
CA ARG A 134 -1.48 24.55 11.87
C ARG A 134 -0.80 25.19 13.07
N GLU A 135 0.52 25.09 13.19
CA GLU A 135 1.28 25.76 14.25
C GLU A 135 1.07 27.28 14.22
N VAL A 136 1.18 27.89 13.04
CA VAL A 136 0.92 29.34 12.85
C VAL A 136 -0.52 29.70 13.22
N LEU A 137 -1.50 28.88 12.83
CA LEU A 137 -2.91 29.13 13.13
C LEU A 137 -3.21 28.99 14.62
N ARG A 138 -2.62 28.00 15.30
CA ARG A 138 -2.74 27.81 16.76
C ARG A 138 -2.15 29.00 17.52
N ALA A 139 -0.91 29.39 17.19
CA ALA A 139 -0.27 30.55 17.81
C ALA A 139 -1.11 31.84 17.68
N ARG A 140 -1.73 32.06 16.51
CA ARG A 140 -2.63 33.21 16.30
C ARG A 140 -3.92 33.13 17.10
N ALA A 141 -4.49 31.94 17.26
CA ALA A 141 -5.69 31.71 18.06
C ALA A 141 -5.42 32.03 19.53
N ASP A 142 -4.26 31.59 20.05
CA ASP A 142 -3.83 31.84 21.42
C ASP A 142 -3.60 33.34 21.69
N GLU A 143 -3.01 34.08 20.74
CA GLU A 143 -2.72 35.51 20.89
C GLU A 143 -3.96 36.41 20.74
N HIS A 144 -4.90 36.08 19.86
CA HIS A 144 -5.98 37.00 19.45
C HIS A 144 -7.39 36.52 19.80
N GLY A 145 -7.54 35.38 20.48
CA GLY A 145 -8.85 34.77 20.77
C GLY A 145 -9.64 34.41 19.50
N ALA A 146 -8.95 34.31 18.36
CA ALA A 146 -9.57 34.02 17.09
C ALA A 146 -9.98 32.54 17.05
N PRO A 147 -11.20 32.19 16.58
CA PRO A 147 -11.62 30.80 16.52
C PRO A 147 -10.66 29.97 15.66
N SER A 148 -10.38 28.74 16.10
CA SER A 148 -9.53 27.75 15.40
C SER A 148 -10.04 27.37 13.99
N ASP A 149 -11.26 27.80 13.67
CA ASP A 149 -12.09 27.34 12.56
C ASP A 149 -11.65 27.95 11.21
N GLY A 150 -10.72 28.92 11.23
CA GLY A 150 -10.21 29.61 10.05
C GLY A 150 -9.33 28.76 9.13
N ALA A 151 -8.94 27.54 9.54
CA ALA A 151 -8.00 26.69 8.81
C ALA A 151 -8.53 26.16 7.46
N GLY A 152 -9.86 26.19 7.21
CA GLY A 152 -10.47 25.57 6.02
C GLY A 152 -10.30 24.05 5.94
N GLY A 153 -11.13 23.35 5.17
CA GLY A 153 -10.99 21.89 5.01
C GLY A 153 -9.74 21.53 4.20
N ILE A 154 -9.09 20.40 4.53
CA ILE A 154 -7.92 19.88 3.83
C ILE A 154 -8.34 18.68 2.98
N VAL A 155 -7.94 18.66 1.71
CA VAL A 155 -8.12 17.50 0.82
C VAL A 155 -6.75 17.05 0.35
N MET A 156 -6.35 15.84 0.74
CA MET A 156 -5.18 15.16 0.18
C MET A 156 -5.62 14.25 -0.96
N VAL A 157 -4.79 14.13 -2.00
CA VAL A 157 -5.06 13.28 -3.15
C VAL A 157 -4.02 12.19 -3.25
N GLY A 158 -4.43 10.93 -3.28
CA GLY A 158 -3.55 9.79 -3.50
C GLY A 158 -4.21 8.46 -3.16
N ASN A 159 -3.58 7.38 -3.63
CA ASN A 159 -4.12 6.02 -3.51
C ASN A 159 -3.52 5.21 -2.36
N ASP A 160 -2.47 5.74 -1.71
CA ASP A 160 -1.72 5.06 -0.66
C ASP A 160 -2.48 5.04 0.67
N ALA A 161 -2.39 3.91 1.38
CA ALA A 161 -3.06 3.74 2.66
C ALA A 161 -2.43 4.61 3.77
N ASP A 162 -1.15 4.94 3.63
CA ASP A 162 -0.42 5.80 4.57
C ASP A 162 -1.01 7.20 4.69
N LEU A 163 -1.71 7.69 3.66
CA LEU A 163 -2.43 8.96 3.71
C LEU A 163 -3.52 8.99 4.79
N ILE A 164 -4.14 7.83 5.09
CA ILE A 164 -5.11 7.73 6.19
C ILE A 164 -4.40 7.94 7.52
N LEU A 165 -3.30 7.23 7.75
CA LEU A 165 -2.53 7.31 8.99
C LEU A 165 -1.92 8.70 9.17
N LEU A 166 -1.26 9.25 8.14
CA LEU A 166 -0.75 10.62 8.12
C LEU A 166 -1.87 11.62 8.38
N GLY A 167 -3.02 11.48 7.73
CA GLY A 167 -4.16 12.34 7.93
C GLY A 167 -4.69 12.33 9.37
N LEU A 168 -4.73 11.16 10.02
CA LEU A 168 -5.14 11.05 11.43
C LEU A 168 -4.18 11.81 12.36
N THR A 169 -2.87 11.76 12.12
CA THR A 169 -1.86 12.53 12.90
C THR A 169 -1.98 14.06 12.78
N THR A 170 -2.81 14.58 11.85
CA THR A 170 -3.09 16.02 11.79
C THR A 170 -4.06 16.47 12.88
N HIS A 171 -4.83 15.53 13.43
CA HIS A 171 -5.99 15.77 14.29
C HIS A 171 -6.97 16.79 13.67
N ASP A 172 -7.13 16.80 12.33
CA ASP A 172 -8.13 17.61 11.66
C ASP A 172 -9.35 16.77 11.27
N PRO A 173 -10.50 16.94 11.95
CA PRO A 173 -11.71 16.18 11.60
C PRO A 173 -12.31 16.58 10.26
N ARG A 174 -11.87 17.67 9.63
CA ARG A 174 -12.40 18.15 8.34
C ARG A 174 -11.57 17.65 7.15
N MET A 175 -10.56 16.83 7.42
CA MET A 175 -9.66 16.31 6.39
C MET A 175 -10.32 15.20 5.58
N ARG A 176 -10.09 15.21 4.28
CA ARG A 176 -10.54 14.16 3.36
C ARG A 176 -9.41 13.69 2.47
N ILE A 177 -9.50 12.44 2.04
CA ILE A 177 -8.60 11.84 1.06
C ILE A 177 -9.39 11.54 -0.20
N VAL A 178 -8.95 12.08 -1.33
CA VAL A 178 -9.54 11.81 -2.64
C VAL A 178 -8.63 10.84 -3.39
N ARG A 179 -9.23 9.79 -3.94
CA ARG A 179 -8.52 8.69 -4.60
C ARG A 179 -9.25 8.24 -5.85
N ASP A 180 -8.56 7.54 -6.75
CA ASP A 180 -9.24 6.91 -7.87
C ASP A 180 -10.13 5.76 -7.35
N GLN A 181 -11.35 5.65 -7.87
CA GLN A 181 -12.25 4.56 -7.52
C GLN A 181 -11.60 3.22 -7.87
N PHE A 182 -11.58 2.29 -6.91
CA PHE A 182 -11.12 0.94 -7.18
C PHE A 182 -12.20 0.16 -7.95
N ILE A 183 -11.93 -0.13 -9.23
CA ILE A 183 -12.83 -0.91 -10.08
C ILE A 183 -12.24 -2.28 -10.34
N LYS A 184 -12.96 -3.34 -9.95
CA LYS A 184 -12.50 -4.72 -10.19
C LYS A 184 -12.32 -4.95 -11.70
N LYS A 185 -11.23 -5.60 -12.12
CA LYS A 185 -10.93 -5.90 -13.54
C LYS A 185 -12.12 -6.52 -14.31
N LYS A 186 -12.94 -7.34 -13.65
CA LYS A 186 -14.16 -7.95 -14.25
C LYS A 186 -15.28 -6.96 -14.56
N GLN A 187 -15.28 -5.78 -13.93
CA GLN A 187 -16.28 -4.73 -14.10
C GLN A 187 -15.86 -3.64 -15.10
N LEU A 188 -14.56 -3.57 -15.44
CA LEU A 188 -14.01 -2.61 -16.40
C LEU A 188 -14.77 -2.59 -17.74
N PRO A 189 -15.02 -3.73 -18.42
CA PRO A 189 -15.66 -3.71 -19.74
C PRO A 189 -17.08 -3.11 -19.73
N ARG A 190 -17.84 -3.32 -18.64
CA ARG A 190 -19.19 -2.79 -18.50
C ARG A 190 -19.19 -1.28 -18.24
N MET A 191 -18.22 -0.78 -17.49
CA MET A 191 -18.06 0.65 -17.24
C MET A 191 -17.49 1.40 -18.44
N GLU A 192 -16.54 0.80 -19.16
CA GLU A 192 -16.03 1.31 -20.44
C GLU A 192 -17.17 1.57 -21.41
N ARG A 193 -18.08 0.61 -21.55
CA ARG A 193 -19.25 0.76 -22.41
C ARG A 193 -20.13 1.95 -22.00
N LYS A 194 -20.36 2.14 -20.70
CA LYS A 194 -21.15 3.26 -20.16
C LYS A 194 -20.47 4.62 -20.36
N VAL A 195 -19.16 4.70 -20.14
CA VAL A 195 -18.38 5.95 -20.32
C VAL A 195 -18.32 6.31 -21.81
N GLN A 196 -18.07 5.34 -22.69
CA GLN A 196 -18.10 5.56 -24.14
C GLN A 196 -19.49 5.99 -24.62
N GLU A 197 -20.56 5.41 -24.08
CA GLU A 197 -21.94 5.78 -24.38
C GLU A 197 -22.27 7.21 -23.93
N ALA A 198 -21.85 7.60 -22.72
CA ALA A 198 -22.02 8.97 -22.20
C ALA A 198 -21.23 10.01 -23.02
N LEU A 199 -19.98 9.71 -23.39
CA LEU A 199 -19.16 10.58 -24.25
C LEU A 199 -19.73 10.70 -25.66
N ARG A 200 -20.28 9.61 -26.20
CA ARG A 200 -20.96 9.60 -27.50
C ARG A 200 -22.21 10.48 -27.50
N LEU A 201 -22.98 10.45 -26.40
CA LEU A 201 -24.13 11.35 -26.22
C LEU A 201 -23.72 12.83 -26.08
N ALA A 202 -22.60 13.11 -25.42
CA ALA A 202 -22.14 14.48 -25.16
C ALA A 202 -21.45 15.15 -26.37
N ALA A 203 -20.69 14.40 -27.18
CA ALA A 203 -19.80 14.96 -28.21
C ALA A 203 -20.21 14.67 -29.67
N GLY A 204 -21.22 13.84 -29.93
CA GLY A 204 -21.72 13.55 -31.28
C GLY A 204 -20.75 12.82 -32.23
N LYS A 205 -19.49 12.60 -31.83
CA LYS A 205 -18.47 11.83 -32.55
C LYS A 205 -17.63 11.00 -31.57
N GLN A 206 -17.10 9.88 -32.06
CA GLN A 206 -16.10 9.07 -31.35
C GLN A 206 -14.81 9.90 -31.20
N PRO A 207 -14.36 10.23 -29.98
CA PRO A 207 -13.08 10.88 -29.81
C PRO A 207 -11.97 9.83 -29.96
N GLU A 208 -11.19 9.93 -31.04
CA GLU A 208 -9.99 9.13 -31.24
C GLU A 208 -8.95 9.48 -30.15
N GLY A 209 -8.40 8.47 -29.47
CA GLY A 209 -7.27 8.64 -28.54
C GLY A 209 -7.59 8.94 -27.08
N VAL A 210 -8.86 8.95 -26.65
CA VAL A 210 -9.20 9.12 -25.21
C VAL A 210 -8.83 7.84 -24.46
N THR A 211 -7.75 7.89 -23.69
CA THR A 211 -7.19 6.72 -23.00
C THR A 211 -8.04 6.31 -21.79
N ARG A 212 -8.28 4.99 -21.68
CA ARG A 212 -9.03 4.21 -20.66
C ARG A 212 -8.97 4.71 -19.20
N ILE A 213 -7.87 5.33 -18.80
CA ILE A 213 -7.57 5.71 -17.40
C ILE A 213 -8.15 7.11 -17.07
N GLN A 214 -8.42 7.94 -18.08
CA GLN A 214 -8.77 9.35 -17.89
C GLN A 214 -10.20 9.61 -17.41
N ASN A 215 -11.03 8.58 -17.16
CA ASN A 215 -12.45 8.74 -16.81
C ASN A 215 -12.91 7.90 -15.60
N LEU A 216 -11.99 7.31 -14.83
CA LEU A 216 -12.41 6.68 -13.57
C LEU A 216 -12.96 7.78 -12.63
N PRO A 217 -14.07 7.52 -11.92
CA PRO A 217 -14.59 8.45 -10.95
C PRO A 217 -13.65 8.52 -9.74
N PHE A 218 -13.68 9.65 -9.04
CA PHE A 218 -12.98 9.82 -7.78
C PHE A 218 -13.87 9.38 -6.62
N GLU A 219 -13.26 8.79 -5.59
CA GLU A 219 -13.87 8.52 -4.30
C GLU A 219 -13.28 9.46 -3.25
N SER A 220 -14.11 9.91 -2.31
CA SER A 220 -13.70 10.71 -1.17
C SER A 220 -13.84 9.89 0.10
N PHE A 221 -12.75 9.77 0.85
CA PHE A 221 -12.69 9.17 2.17
C PHE A 221 -12.69 10.28 3.23
N ASP A 222 -13.66 10.26 4.14
CA ASP A 222 -13.84 11.29 5.17
C ASP A 222 -13.17 10.86 6.49
N LEU A 223 -12.09 11.55 6.87
CA LEU A 223 -11.37 11.21 8.10
C LEU A 223 -12.12 11.63 9.36
N GLY A 224 -13.01 12.63 9.28
CA GLY A 224 -13.88 12.99 10.39
C GLY A 224 -14.85 11.87 10.72
N ALA A 225 -15.46 11.26 9.70
CA ALA A 225 -16.31 10.09 9.86
C ALA A 225 -15.55 8.89 10.44
N LEU A 226 -14.34 8.61 9.94
CA LEU A 226 -13.49 7.55 10.51
C LEU A 226 -13.21 7.82 11.99
N ARG A 227 -12.81 9.04 12.36
CA ARG A 227 -12.54 9.42 13.75
C ARG A 227 -13.77 9.24 14.63
N ALA A 228 -14.96 9.63 14.17
CA ALA A 228 -16.21 9.40 14.89
C ALA A 228 -16.49 7.90 15.09
N CYS A 229 -16.28 7.06 14.06
CA CYS A 229 -16.41 5.62 14.19
C CYS A 229 -15.43 5.04 15.22
N LEU A 230 -14.17 5.49 15.22
CA LEU A 230 -13.18 5.05 16.20
C LEU A 230 -13.54 5.51 17.61
N TYR A 231 -14.06 6.74 17.77
CA TYR A 231 -14.53 7.22 19.06
C TYR A 231 -15.65 6.32 19.61
N HIS A 232 -16.65 6.02 18.78
CA HIS A 232 -17.79 5.19 19.20
C HIS A 232 -17.44 3.72 19.43
N GLU A 233 -16.49 3.15 18.68
CA GLU A 233 -16.02 1.77 18.89
C GLU A 233 -15.37 1.60 20.28
N TYR A 234 -14.77 2.67 20.80
CA TYR A 234 -14.00 2.67 22.05
C TYR A 234 -14.54 3.68 23.08
N ASP A 235 -15.83 4.01 23.02
CA ASP A 235 -16.48 5.04 23.85
C ASP A 235 -16.30 4.80 25.36
N PHE A 236 -16.31 3.52 25.76
CA PHE A 236 -16.05 3.07 27.13
C PHE A 236 -14.68 3.48 27.70
N LEU A 237 -13.73 3.90 26.86
CA LEU A 237 -12.46 4.49 27.31
C LEU A 237 -12.59 5.98 27.63
N PHE A 238 -13.55 6.66 27.02
CA PHE A 238 -13.67 8.12 27.04
C PHE A 238 -14.75 8.59 28.02
N ASP A 239 -15.76 7.76 28.24
CA ASP A 239 -16.80 7.99 29.23
C ASP A 239 -16.25 7.68 30.63
N GLY A 240 -15.93 8.73 31.38
CA GLY A 240 -15.56 8.60 32.80
C GLY A 240 -16.71 7.99 33.59
N GLY A 241 -16.41 7.01 34.43
CA GLY A 241 -17.38 6.39 35.34
C GLY A 241 -18.11 7.42 36.21
N GLU A 242 -19.26 7.03 36.76
CA GLU A 242 -20.11 7.86 37.61
C GLU A 242 -19.29 8.71 38.62
N GLU A 243 -19.63 10.01 38.67
CA GLU A 243 -19.13 11.07 39.56
C GLU A 243 -18.11 10.64 40.65
N GLY A 244 -16.80 10.73 40.36
CA GLY A 244 -15.77 10.70 41.42
C GLY A 244 -14.37 10.23 41.02
N GLU A 245 -14.22 9.44 39.95
CA GLU A 245 -12.95 8.81 39.59
C GLU A 245 -12.39 9.32 38.25
N GLY A 246 -11.74 10.50 38.27
CA GLY A 246 -10.93 11.00 37.15
C GLY A 246 -11.69 11.36 35.87
N ALA A 247 -11.06 12.15 34.99
CA ALA A 247 -11.55 12.32 33.62
C ALA A 247 -11.22 11.05 32.80
N GLY A 248 -12.10 10.64 31.89
CA GLY A 248 -11.83 9.56 30.93
C GLY A 248 -10.60 9.83 30.05
N PHE A 249 -10.19 8.85 29.24
CA PHE A 249 -9.02 9.02 28.38
C PHE A 249 -9.25 10.10 27.29
N ASP A 250 -8.21 10.87 26.96
CA ASP A 250 -8.16 11.75 25.80
C ASP A 250 -8.14 10.93 24.48
N PHE A 251 -9.18 11.11 23.66
CA PHE A 251 -9.34 10.45 22.37
C PHE A 251 -8.19 10.77 21.39
N GLU A 252 -7.67 12.00 21.36
CA GLU A 252 -6.58 12.35 20.44
C GLU A 252 -5.31 11.60 20.79
N ARG A 253 -5.05 11.41 22.10
CA ARG A 253 -3.91 10.64 22.60
C ARG A 253 -4.07 9.15 22.34
N VAL A 254 -5.29 8.63 22.48
CA VAL A 254 -5.61 7.25 22.07
C VAL A 254 -5.40 7.06 20.57
N LEU A 255 -5.80 8.04 19.75
CA LEU A 255 -5.64 7.99 18.30
C LEU A 255 -4.16 7.97 17.88
N ASP A 256 -3.30 8.76 18.54
CA ASP A 256 -1.86 8.73 18.31
C ASP A 256 -1.26 7.34 18.55
N ASP A 257 -1.63 6.73 19.68
CA ASP A 257 -1.23 5.35 19.99
C ASP A 257 -1.79 4.37 18.97
N MET A 258 -3.07 4.49 18.59
CA MET A 258 -3.69 3.62 17.57
C MET A 258 -2.97 3.70 16.22
N VAL A 259 -2.51 4.88 15.79
CA VAL A 259 -1.67 5.04 14.60
C VAL A 259 -0.32 4.34 14.81
N PHE A 260 0.36 4.61 15.93
CA PHE A 260 1.64 3.97 16.26
C PHE A 260 1.57 2.43 16.24
N LEU A 261 0.51 1.86 16.79
CA LEU A 261 0.30 0.42 16.84
C LEU A 261 0.30 -0.21 15.45
N THR A 262 -0.22 0.47 14.43
CA THR A 262 -0.23 -0.04 13.05
C THR A 262 1.17 -0.27 12.49
N PHE A 263 2.19 0.43 12.99
CA PHE A 263 3.58 0.25 12.56
C PHE A 263 4.12 -1.14 12.94
N ILE A 264 3.63 -1.72 14.05
CA ILE A 264 4.01 -3.07 14.52
C ILE A 264 3.55 -4.16 13.54
N ALA A 265 2.43 -3.93 12.86
CA ALA A 265 1.87 -4.86 11.89
C ALA A 265 2.62 -4.88 10.55
N GLY A 266 3.64 -4.03 10.38
CA GLY A 266 4.42 -3.87 9.17
C GLY A 266 4.07 -2.56 8.45
N ASN A 267 5.11 -1.90 7.96
CA ASN A 267 5.05 -0.66 7.20
C ASN A 267 6.18 -0.68 6.15
N ASP A 268 6.36 0.41 5.41
CA ASP A 268 7.38 0.50 4.37
C ASP A 268 8.83 0.42 4.87
N PHE A 269 9.07 0.65 6.17
CA PHE A 269 10.41 0.78 6.75
C PHE A 269 10.83 -0.42 7.60
N THR A 270 9.84 -1.16 8.13
CA THR A 270 10.06 -2.38 8.92
C THR A 270 9.11 -3.50 8.48
N PRO A 271 9.60 -4.74 8.34
CA PRO A 271 8.78 -5.88 7.91
C PRO A 271 7.66 -6.17 8.93
N SER A 272 6.59 -6.82 8.45
CA SER A 272 5.49 -7.27 9.32
C SER A 272 5.95 -8.43 10.22
N THR A 273 5.61 -8.40 11.51
CA THR A 273 5.84 -9.55 12.39
C THR A 273 5.06 -10.78 11.90
N PRO A 274 5.56 -12.03 12.08
CA PRO A 274 4.98 -13.20 11.41
C PRO A 274 3.55 -13.54 11.84
N CYS A 275 3.14 -13.10 13.03
CA CYS A 275 1.82 -13.32 13.59
C CYS A 275 0.82 -12.19 13.31
N MET A 276 1.18 -11.24 12.45
CA MET A 276 0.35 -10.12 12.03
C MET A 276 0.04 -10.19 10.52
N SER A 277 -1.17 -9.81 10.14
CA SER A 277 -1.60 -9.71 8.75
C SER A 277 -2.86 -8.85 8.62
N TYR A 278 -2.88 -7.91 7.68
CA TYR A 278 -4.07 -7.14 7.34
C TYR A 278 -5.09 -7.94 6.52
N TYR A 279 -4.68 -9.07 5.92
CA TYR A 279 -5.50 -9.87 5.01
C TYR A 279 -6.13 -11.10 5.67
N GLU A 280 -5.50 -11.60 6.74
CA GLU A 280 -6.01 -12.72 7.51
C GLU A 280 -6.92 -12.24 8.64
N LYS A 281 -7.78 -13.12 9.14
CA LYS A 281 -8.60 -12.84 10.33
C LYS A 281 -8.12 -13.66 11.53
N PRO A 282 -8.05 -13.07 12.75
CA PRO A 282 -8.29 -11.65 13.03
C PRO A 282 -7.23 -10.75 12.36
N SER A 283 -7.63 -9.57 11.89
CA SER A 283 -6.71 -8.70 11.16
C SER A 283 -5.82 -7.94 12.13
N SER A 284 -4.66 -7.47 11.65
CA SER A 284 -3.69 -6.75 12.49
C SER A 284 -4.32 -5.60 13.28
N THR A 285 -5.17 -4.77 12.65
CA THR A 285 -5.86 -3.67 13.33
C THR A 285 -6.75 -4.16 14.46
N ASP A 286 -7.53 -5.22 14.21
CA ASP A 286 -8.42 -5.82 15.22
C ASP A 286 -7.60 -6.33 16.41
N VAL A 287 -6.47 -6.99 16.16
CA VAL A 287 -5.61 -7.52 17.22
C VAL A 287 -4.96 -6.38 18.01
N LEU A 288 -4.36 -5.41 17.32
CA LEU A 288 -3.63 -4.32 17.93
C LEU A 288 -4.53 -3.39 18.76
N TRP A 289 -5.59 -2.85 18.16
CA TRP A 289 -6.44 -1.87 18.81
C TRP A 289 -7.26 -2.47 19.95
N ASN A 290 -7.80 -3.68 19.79
CA ASN A 290 -8.55 -4.32 20.87
C ASN A 290 -7.65 -4.76 22.03
N THR A 291 -6.40 -5.17 21.75
CA THR A 291 -5.43 -5.46 22.81
C THR A 291 -5.09 -4.18 23.58
N TYR A 292 -4.80 -3.09 22.88
CA TYR A 292 -4.51 -1.79 23.48
C TYR A 292 -5.69 -1.27 24.31
N ALA A 293 -6.91 -1.24 23.75
CA ALA A 293 -8.10 -0.79 24.46
C ALA A 293 -8.37 -1.59 25.74
N LYS A 294 -8.08 -2.90 25.73
CA LYS A 294 -8.22 -3.75 26.92
C LYS A 294 -7.22 -3.40 28.03
N ILE A 295 -5.97 -3.07 27.68
CA ILE A 295 -4.91 -2.84 28.67
C ILE A 295 -4.74 -1.37 29.07
N LEU A 296 -5.28 -0.43 28.29
CA LEU A 296 -5.14 1.01 28.52
C LEU A 296 -5.53 1.45 29.95
N PRO A 297 -6.65 0.96 30.54
CA PRO A 297 -6.99 1.28 31.93
C PRO A 297 -5.90 0.92 32.95
N GLU A 298 -5.11 -0.13 32.68
CA GLU A 298 -4.06 -0.63 33.56
C GLU A 298 -2.67 -0.05 33.22
N LEU A 299 -2.50 0.53 32.03
CA LEU A 299 -1.24 1.13 31.56
C LEU A 299 -0.85 2.42 32.33
N GLY A 300 -1.83 3.08 32.95
CA GLY A 300 -1.61 4.33 33.69
C GLY A 300 -1.21 5.52 32.81
N GLY A 301 -1.47 5.45 31.50
CA GLY A 301 -1.22 6.52 30.53
C GLY A 301 -0.97 6.00 29.12
N TYR A 302 -0.57 6.89 28.22
CA TYR A 302 -0.37 6.62 26.79
C TYR A 302 1.04 6.11 26.49
N ILE A 303 1.19 5.42 25.37
CA ILE A 303 2.45 4.86 24.88
C ILE A 303 3.28 5.95 24.19
N THR A 304 2.64 6.84 23.45
CA THR A 304 3.30 7.84 22.61
C THR A 304 2.91 9.27 22.95
N HIS A 305 3.83 10.19 22.69
CA HIS A 305 3.59 11.63 22.79
C HIS A 305 4.37 12.37 21.70
N ARG A 306 3.67 13.16 20.87
CA ARG A 306 4.29 14.08 19.89
C ARG A 306 5.35 13.43 18.99
N GLY A 307 5.10 12.19 18.56
CA GLY A 307 6.01 11.47 17.68
C GLY A 307 7.18 10.77 18.38
N GLU A 308 7.11 10.58 19.70
CA GLU A 308 8.06 9.81 20.51
C GLU A 308 7.34 8.74 21.32
N ILE A 309 8.06 7.67 21.65
CA ILE A 309 7.63 6.69 22.65
C ILE A 309 7.83 7.37 24.01
N GLU A 310 6.72 7.68 24.69
CA GLU A 310 6.72 8.41 25.96
C GLU A 310 7.22 7.52 27.10
N ASP A 311 6.77 6.25 27.13
CA ASP A 311 7.12 5.30 28.17
C ASP A 311 7.37 3.90 27.59
N THR A 312 8.62 3.44 27.70
CA THR A 312 9.04 2.13 27.21
C THR A 312 8.47 0.97 28.02
N LYS A 313 8.13 1.17 29.30
CA LYS A 313 7.47 0.13 30.11
C LYS A 313 6.05 -0.10 29.66
N ARG A 314 5.32 0.97 29.32
CA ARG A 314 3.97 0.87 28.73
C ARG A 314 4.00 0.12 27.39
N LEU A 315 4.97 0.46 26.55
CA LEU A 315 5.22 -0.27 25.30
C LEU A 315 5.53 -1.76 25.58
N ALA A 316 6.40 -2.06 26.54
CA ALA A 316 6.73 -3.45 26.90
C ALA A 316 5.48 -4.23 27.38
N THR A 317 4.63 -3.63 28.22
CA THR A 317 3.37 -4.24 28.66
C THR A 317 2.45 -4.57 27.49
N LEU A 318 2.30 -3.66 26.52
CA LEU A 318 1.57 -3.94 25.28
C LEU A 318 2.21 -5.11 24.50
N LEU A 319 3.52 -5.08 24.28
CA LEU A 319 4.21 -6.11 23.53
C LEU A 319 4.08 -7.48 24.19
N HIS A 320 4.12 -7.54 25.53
CA HIS A 320 3.82 -8.76 26.29
C HIS A 320 2.39 -9.26 26.00
N ALA A 321 1.39 -8.39 26.09
CA ALA A 321 0.00 -8.76 25.81
C ALA A 321 -0.19 -9.24 24.36
N LEU A 322 0.52 -8.66 23.39
CA LEU A 322 0.52 -9.11 22.01
C LEU A 322 1.21 -10.47 21.85
N ALA A 323 2.34 -10.69 22.53
CA ALA A 323 3.11 -11.92 22.51
C ALA A 323 2.31 -13.14 22.99
N ASP A 324 1.46 -12.97 24.01
CA ASP A 324 0.64 -14.05 24.57
C ASP A 324 -0.25 -14.75 23.51
N GLY A 325 -0.73 -14.00 22.52
CA GLY A 325 -1.56 -14.53 21.44
C GLY A 325 -0.79 -15.02 20.20
N GLU A 326 0.55 -14.92 20.17
CA GLU A 326 1.35 -15.16 18.97
C GLU A 326 1.14 -16.57 18.39
N MET A 327 1.30 -17.61 19.23
CA MET A 327 1.22 -19.00 18.77
C MET A 327 -0.16 -19.37 18.22
N GLN A 328 -1.21 -18.84 18.83
CA GLN A 328 -2.58 -19.06 18.37
C GLN A 328 -2.83 -18.41 17.00
N ARG A 329 -2.32 -17.20 16.78
CA ARG A 329 -2.42 -16.49 15.49
C ARG A 329 -1.65 -17.22 14.39
N LEU A 330 -0.41 -17.64 14.67
CA LEU A 330 0.39 -18.42 13.72
C LEU A 330 -0.30 -19.72 13.31
N GLU A 331 -0.92 -20.42 14.26
CA GLU A 331 -1.69 -21.63 13.96
C GLU A 331 -2.91 -21.34 13.07
N THR A 332 -3.62 -20.25 13.37
CA THR A 332 -4.79 -19.82 12.59
C THR A 332 -4.39 -19.50 11.15
N PHE A 333 -3.33 -18.72 10.95
CA PHE A 333 -2.82 -18.38 9.61
C PHE A 333 -2.40 -19.62 8.83
N ARG A 334 -1.74 -20.58 9.48
CA ARG A 334 -1.36 -21.85 8.84
C ARG A 334 -2.60 -22.64 8.38
N LYS A 335 -3.60 -22.83 9.26
CA LYS A 335 -4.85 -23.53 8.93
C LYS A 335 -5.55 -22.85 7.74
N MET A 336 -5.61 -21.52 7.74
CA MET A 336 -6.20 -20.74 6.64
C MET A 336 -5.43 -20.90 5.33
N ALA A 337 -4.09 -20.87 5.37
CA ALA A 337 -3.24 -21.12 4.21
C ALA A 337 -3.40 -22.54 3.64
N GLU A 338 -3.50 -23.55 4.51
CA GLU A 338 -3.79 -24.94 4.12
C GLU A 338 -5.16 -25.06 3.45
N LEU A 339 -6.20 -24.44 4.02
CA LEU A 339 -7.55 -24.44 3.45
C LEU A 339 -7.60 -23.73 2.09
N ARG A 340 -6.91 -22.59 1.93
CA ARG A 340 -6.81 -21.88 0.64
C ARG A 340 -6.15 -22.75 -0.41
N ALA A 341 -5.04 -23.40 -0.09
CA ALA A 341 -4.37 -24.27 -1.04
C ALA A 341 -5.21 -25.50 -1.43
N LYS A 342 -5.92 -26.12 -0.48
CA LYS A 342 -6.87 -27.21 -0.77
C LYS A 342 -7.99 -26.73 -1.70
N ARG A 343 -8.53 -25.53 -1.46
CA ARG A 343 -9.55 -24.91 -2.34
C ARG A 343 -9.01 -24.63 -3.74
N MET A 344 -7.77 -24.12 -3.85
CA MET A 344 -7.12 -23.89 -5.15
C MET A 344 -6.85 -25.20 -5.90
N ALA A 345 -6.38 -26.24 -5.21
CA ALA A 345 -6.17 -27.57 -5.81
C ALA A 345 -7.50 -28.16 -6.32
N LYS A 346 -8.55 -28.11 -5.49
CA LYS A 346 -9.89 -28.58 -5.88
C LYS A 346 -10.47 -27.78 -7.05
N ALA A 347 -10.25 -26.45 -7.10
CA ALA A 347 -10.69 -25.61 -8.21
C ALA A 347 -9.96 -25.96 -9.53
N LYS A 348 -8.67 -26.29 -9.46
CA LYS A 348 -7.90 -26.80 -10.61
C LYS A 348 -8.43 -28.16 -11.09
N GLU A 349 -8.75 -29.06 -10.17
CA GLU A 349 -9.35 -30.37 -10.50
C GLU A 349 -10.78 -30.27 -11.04
N SER A 350 -11.62 -29.38 -10.49
CA SER A 350 -13.00 -29.17 -10.96
C SER A 350 -13.05 -28.36 -12.25
N GLY A 351 -12.14 -27.42 -12.47
CA GLY A 351 -11.97 -26.75 -13.77
C GLY A 351 -11.52 -27.73 -14.86
N SER A 352 -10.83 -28.82 -14.49
CA SER A 352 -10.49 -29.92 -15.39
C SER A 352 -11.62 -30.94 -15.60
N ARG A 353 -12.64 -30.99 -14.73
CA ARG A 353 -13.76 -31.96 -14.80
C ARG A 353 -15.13 -31.35 -15.15
N GLY A 354 -15.28 -30.03 -15.07
CA GLY A 354 -16.51 -29.29 -15.30
C GLY A 354 -16.65 -28.68 -16.71
N GLY A 355 -15.99 -29.26 -17.71
CA GLY A 355 -16.26 -29.01 -19.13
C GLY A 355 -17.17 -30.09 -19.69
N GLY A 356 -18.38 -30.21 -19.15
CA GLY A 356 -19.45 -30.97 -19.81
C GLY A 356 -19.95 -30.16 -21.00
N GLU A 357 -19.83 -30.76 -22.19
CA GLU A 357 -20.45 -30.35 -23.46
C GLU A 357 -19.93 -29.04 -24.09
N GLY A 358 -18.65 -29.07 -24.46
CA GLY A 358 -18.02 -28.13 -25.39
C GLY A 358 -16.69 -28.72 -25.86
N GLY A 359 -16.76 -29.63 -26.85
CA GLY A 359 -15.68 -30.53 -27.24
C GLY A 359 -14.46 -29.86 -27.87
N GLY A 360 -13.57 -29.27 -27.06
CA GLY A 360 -12.27 -28.77 -27.55
C GLY A 360 -11.12 -28.82 -26.54
N ARG A 361 -11.38 -28.98 -25.24
CA ARG A 361 -10.40 -28.66 -24.18
C ARG A 361 -9.53 -29.81 -23.66
N GLY A 362 -9.74 -31.05 -24.12
CA GLY A 362 -9.04 -32.23 -23.60
C GLY A 362 -8.04 -32.92 -24.54
N ARG A 363 -7.81 -32.40 -25.75
CA ARG A 363 -7.14 -33.18 -26.82
C ARG A 363 -5.64 -32.91 -27.01
N LEU A 364 -5.06 -31.92 -26.33
CA LEU A 364 -3.63 -31.58 -26.54
C LEU A 364 -2.67 -32.37 -25.63
N ALA A 365 -3.07 -32.72 -24.40
CA ALA A 365 -2.21 -33.45 -23.46
C ALA A 365 -2.08 -34.96 -23.75
N ARG A 366 -2.82 -35.51 -24.73
CA ARG A 366 -2.86 -36.96 -25.01
C ARG A 366 -2.53 -37.35 -26.45
N ARG A 367 -1.95 -36.45 -27.25
CA ARG A 367 -1.60 -36.68 -28.67
C ARG A 367 -0.10 -36.76 -28.97
N VAL A 368 0.74 -37.00 -27.96
CA VAL A 368 2.19 -37.19 -28.14
C VAL A 368 2.57 -38.67 -28.37
N SER A 369 1.63 -39.63 -28.45
CA SER A 369 2.03 -41.05 -28.52
C SER A 369 1.39 -41.94 -29.57
N HIS A 370 0.62 -41.45 -30.55
CA HIS A 370 0.32 -42.23 -31.76
C HIS A 370 -0.24 -41.30 -32.86
N TYR A 371 0.49 -41.19 -33.97
CA TYR A 371 -0.04 -40.67 -35.23
C TYR A 371 -0.88 -41.77 -35.88
N ASP A 372 -2.17 -41.50 -36.09
CA ASP A 372 -3.07 -42.33 -36.89
C ASP A 372 -3.50 -41.50 -38.11
N GLU A 373 -3.34 -42.07 -39.30
CA GLU A 373 -3.20 -41.35 -40.57
C GLU A 373 -4.54 -41.12 -41.30
N GLN A 374 -5.68 -41.30 -40.64
CA GLN A 374 -7.00 -41.35 -41.32
C GLN A 374 -8.13 -40.53 -40.67
N ALA A 375 -7.87 -39.30 -40.22
CA ALA A 375 -8.94 -38.37 -39.79
C ALA A 375 -8.95 -37.07 -40.63
N GLY A 376 -10.09 -36.80 -41.29
CA GLY A 376 -10.33 -35.58 -42.09
C GLY A 376 -10.33 -34.27 -41.28
N PRO A 377 -10.44 -33.10 -41.93
CA PRO A 377 -10.13 -31.81 -41.33
C PRO A 377 -11.22 -31.39 -40.33
N ALA A 378 -10.86 -31.25 -39.05
CA ALA A 378 -11.71 -30.65 -38.03
C ALA A 378 -11.55 -29.12 -38.05
N THR A 379 -12.67 -28.38 -38.12
CA THR A 379 -12.73 -26.93 -38.33
C THR A 379 -12.77 -26.06 -37.07
N ASP A 380 -12.48 -26.57 -35.87
CA ASP A 380 -12.39 -25.76 -34.65
C ASP A 380 -10.93 -25.57 -34.22
N VAL A 381 -10.26 -24.60 -34.85
CA VAL A 381 -8.98 -24.07 -34.35
C VAL A 381 -9.30 -22.92 -33.41
N PRO A 382 -8.93 -22.98 -32.11
CA PRO A 382 -9.13 -21.87 -31.19
C PRO A 382 -8.50 -20.58 -31.75
N ASN A 383 -9.17 -19.44 -31.59
CA ASN A 383 -8.63 -18.16 -32.04
C ASN A 383 -7.23 -17.95 -31.40
N PRO A 384 -6.17 -17.72 -32.19
CA PRO A 384 -4.82 -17.49 -31.68
C PRO A 384 -4.74 -16.39 -30.61
N GLN A 385 -5.61 -15.37 -30.67
CA GLN A 385 -5.67 -14.30 -29.67
C GLN A 385 -6.22 -14.78 -28.33
N GLU A 386 -7.22 -15.67 -28.33
CA GLU A 386 -7.79 -16.24 -27.10
C GLU A 386 -6.77 -17.18 -26.44
N LEU A 387 -6.10 -18.02 -27.24
CA LEU A 387 -5.04 -18.90 -26.77
C LEU A 387 -3.89 -18.12 -26.14
N ARG A 388 -3.42 -17.04 -26.81
CA ARG A 388 -2.41 -16.13 -26.26
C ARG A 388 -2.84 -15.48 -24.95
N SER A 389 -4.12 -15.08 -24.84
CA SER A 389 -4.64 -14.45 -23.62
C SER A 389 -4.71 -15.41 -22.43
N GLU A 390 -5.14 -16.66 -22.66
CA GLU A 390 -5.21 -17.69 -21.62
C GLU A 390 -3.82 -18.09 -21.15
N LEU A 391 -2.88 -18.19 -22.09
CA LEU A 391 -1.50 -18.59 -21.82
C LEU A 391 -0.73 -17.50 -21.05
N ARG A 392 -0.94 -16.23 -21.41
CA ARG A 392 -0.44 -15.07 -20.63
C ARG A 392 -1.00 -15.05 -19.21
N ALA A 393 -2.27 -15.40 -19.03
CA ALA A 393 -2.86 -15.50 -17.69
C ALA A 393 -2.20 -16.62 -16.86
N ARG A 394 -1.89 -17.77 -17.46
CA ARG A 394 -1.17 -18.87 -16.80
C ARG A 394 0.27 -18.49 -16.43
N ILE A 395 0.98 -17.77 -17.29
CA ILE A 395 2.31 -17.22 -16.95
C ILE A 395 2.18 -16.33 -15.72
N GLY A 396 1.21 -15.41 -15.70
CA GLY A 396 0.95 -14.55 -14.56
C GLY A 396 0.75 -15.34 -13.26
N GLU A 397 -0.02 -16.43 -13.29
CA GLU A 397 -0.22 -17.30 -12.11
C GLU A 397 1.08 -17.99 -11.64
N VAL A 398 1.91 -18.47 -12.57
CA VAL A 398 3.20 -19.11 -12.23
C VAL A 398 4.16 -18.08 -11.64
N VAL A 399 4.31 -16.92 -12.30
CA VAL A 399 5.12 -15.80 -11.83
C VAL A 399 4.66 -15.38 -10.44
N ASP A 400 3.37 -15.13 -10.24
CA ASP A 400 2.83 -14.75 -8.93
C ASP A 400 3.06 -15.83 -7.86
N SER A 401 3.10 -17.11 -8.22
CA SER A 401 3.42 -18.19 -7.28
C SER A 401 4.88 -18.20 -6.80
N VAL A 402 5.82 -17.78 -7.66
CA VAL A 402 7.25 -17.62 -7.32
C VAL A 402 7.46 -16.47 -6.34
N PHE A 403 6.66 -15.41 -6.47
CA PHE A 403 6.75 -14.21 -5.64
C PHE A 403 5.73 -14.17 -4.49
N ALA A 404 4.96 -15.24 -4.28
CA ALA A 404 3.99 -15.31 -3.19
C ALA A 404 4.68 -15.44 -1.81
N PRO A 405 4.12 -14.86 -0.73
CA PRO A 405 4.63 -15.07 0.62
C PRO A 405 4.70 -16.58 0.92
N SER A 406 5.90 -17.07 1.25
CA SER A 406 6.14 -18.52 1.31
C SER A 406 5.35 -19.15 2.44
N ARG A 407 4.71 -20.30 2.15
CA ARG A 407 4.16 -21.21 3.18
C ARG A 407 5.21 -21.57 4.24
N ASP A 408 6.48 -21.52 3.84
CA ASP A 408 7.63 -21.73 4.70
C ASP A 408 7.77 -20.66 5.79
N ARG A 409 7.37 -19.40 5.52
CA ARG A 409 7.40 -18.32 6.52
C ARG A 409 6.55 -18.66 7.75
N LEU A 410 5.33 -19.16 7.54
CA LEU A 410 4.43 -19.57 8.63
C LEU A 410 4.89 -20.86 9.32
N ALA A 411 5.46 -21.79 8.55
CA ALA A 411 5.96 -23.06 9.08
C ALA A 411 7.19 -22.84 9.99
N LEU A 412 8.10 -21.96 9.58
CA LEU A 412 9.30 -21.59 10.35
C LEU A 412 8.93 -20.89 11.66
N ALA A 413 7.98 -19.95 11.62
CA ALA A 413 7.52 -19.26 12.83
C ALA A 413 6.78 -20.20 13.82
N LYS A 414 6.08 -21.23 13.32
CA LYS A 414 5.27 -22.13 14.16
C LYS A 414 6.08 -23.17 14.94
N ALA A 415 7.19 -23.67 14.40
CA ALA A 415 7.85 -24.87 14.95
C ALA A 415 8.36 -24.70 16.40
N GLY A 416 8.25 -23.50 16.99
CA GLY A 416 8.94 -23.16 18.24
C GLY A 416 10.46 -23.11 18.06
N ASP A 417 10.91 -23.27 16.81
CA ASP A 417 12.30 -23.28 16.43
C ASP A 417 12.71 -21.83 16.15
N HIS A 418 12.77 -21.07 17.25
CA HIS A 418 13.32 -19.71 17.30
C HIS A 418 14.61 -19.66 16.47
N GLU A 419 15.49 -20.65 16.62
CA GLU A 419 16.73 -20.75 15.87
C GLU A 419 16.52 -20.86 14.34
N ARG A 420 15.59 -21.70 13.85
CA ARG A 420 15.27 -21.75 12.41
C ARG A 420 14.65 -20.47 11.86
N TRP A 421 13.83 -19.76 12.63
CA TRP A 421 13.31 -18.46 12.18
C TRP A 421 14.44 -17.48 11.95
N TYR A 422 15.28 -17.28 12.97
CA TYR A 422 16.37 -16.32 12.92
C TYR A 422 17.46 -16.71 11.92
N GLN A 423 17.82 -18.00 11.82
CA GLN A 423 18.81 -18.46 10.84
C GLN A 423 18.27 -18.47 9.41
N GLY A 424 17.01 -18.88 9.22
CA GLY A 424 16.44 -19.12 7.90
C GLY A 424 15.80 -17.90 7.24
N ARG A 425 15.28 -16.95 8.03
CA ARG A 425 14.56 -15.76 7.51
C ARG A 425 15.28 -14.46 7.80
N VAL A 426 15.81 -14.31 9.00
CA VAL A 426 16.48 -13.07 9.43
C VAL A 426 17.96 -13.08 9.06
N GLY A 427 18.57 -14.26 8.93
CA GLY A 427 19.98 -14.43 8.57
C GLY A 427 20.96 -14.30 9.74
N VAL A 428 20.49 -14.44 10.98
CA VAL A 428 21.30 -14.25 12.21
C VAL A 428 21.40 -15.52 13.05
N LYS A 429 22.43 -15.62 13.90
CA LYS A 429 22.69 -16.80 14.76
C LYS A 429 22.80 -16.44 16.24
N GLY A 430 22.32 -17.33 17.11
CA GLY A 430 22.49 -17.22 18.56
C GLY A 430 21.84 -15.97 19.17
N ARG A 431 22.57 -15.23 20.01
CA ARG A 431 22.09 -14.05 20.76
C ARG A 431 21.91 -12.78 19.90
N GLU A 432 22.00 -12.89 18.58
CA GLU A 432 21.72 -11.76 17.68
C GLU A 432 20.22 -11.44 17.58
N GLY A 433 19.33 -12.35 18.01
CA GLY A 433 17.88 -12.10 18.08
C GLY A 433 17.52 -10.84 18.87
N ASP A 434 18.16 -10.61 20.02
CA ASP A 434 17.95 -9.41 20.83
C ASP A 434 18.32 -8.12 20.07
N ARG A 435 19.33 -8.19 19.18
CA ARG A 435 19.72 -7.05 18.33
C ARG A 435 18.66 -6.77 17.27
N VAL A 436 18.06 -7.82 16.71
CA VAL A 436 16.96 -7.71 15.74
C VAL A 436 15.75 -7.05 16.40
N ALA A 437 15.36 -7.50 17.59
CA ALA A 437 14.27 -6.91 18.37
C ALA A 437 14.55 -5.43 18.69
N ASN A 438 15.76 -5.11 19.16
CA ASN A 438 16.16 -3.73 19.45
C ASN A 438 16.09 -2.82 18.22
N GLU A 439 16.63 -3.27 17.08
CA GLU A 439 16.55 -2.50 15.84
C GLU A 439 15.13 -2.39 15.29
N PHE A 440 14.28 -3.39 15.54
CA PHE A 440 12.86 -3.32 15.20
C PHE A 440 12.15 -2.23 16.01
N ILE A 441 12.34 -2.19 17.33
CA ILE A 441 11.79 -1.13 18.20
C ILE A 441 12.33 0.26 17.80
N ARG A 442 13.63 0.36 17.48
CA ARG A 442 14.21 1.59 16.91
C ARG A 442 13.51 1.99 15.60
N GLY A 443 13.18 1.03 14.75
CA GLY A 443 12.41 1.26 13.54
C GLY A 443 11.01 1.78 13.81
N LEU A 444 10.30 1.24 14.81
CA LEU A 444 9.00 1.76 15.22
C LEU A 444 9.10 3.22 15.69
N ALA A 445 10.10 3.53 16.52
CA ALA A 445 10.37 4.89 16.97
C ALA A 445 10.72 5.83 15.80
N TRP A 446 11.51 5.35 14.84
CA TRP A 446 11.87 6.07 13.62
C TRP A 446 10.64 6.39 12.78
N THR A 447 9.77 5.41 12.54
CA THR A 447 8.52 5.59 11.78
C THR A 447 7.58 6.55 12.50
N LEU A 448 7.46 6.45 13.82
CA LEU A 448 6.67 7.38 14.63
C LEU A 448 7.15 8.83 14.48
N ALA A 449 8.47 9.06 14.56
CA ALA A 449 9.07 10.36 14.32
C ALA A 449 8.85 10.83 12.87
N TYR A 450 8.92 9.92 11.89
CA TYR A 450 8.75 10.23 10.48
C TYR A 450 7.35 10.76 10.17
N TYR A 451 6.30 10.13 10.70
CA TYR A 451 4.92 10.55 10.49
C TYR A 451 4.61 11.88 11.18
N HIS A 452 5.06 12.06 12.42
CA HIS A 452 4.71 13.25 13.21
C HIS A 452 5.60 14.46 12.92
N ARG A 453 6.89 14.24 12.65
CA ARG A 453 7.92 15.31 12.60
C ARG A 453 8.66 15.39 11.26
N GLY A 454 8.46 14.39 10.39
CA GLY A 454 9.10 14.33 9.07
C GLY A 454 10.56 13.87 9.13
N PRO A 455 11.22 13.72 7.97
CA PRO A 455 12.63 13.36 7.90
C PRO A 455 13.53 14.53 8.23
N GLY A 456 14.62 14.26 8.95
CA GLY A 456 15.78 15.16 9.00
C GLY A 456 15.66 16.45 9.78
N SER A 457 14.58 16.69 10.51
CA SER A 457 14.56 17.74 11.54
C SER A 457 15.41 17.28 12.74
N ASP A 458 15.86 18.21 13.58
CA ASP A 458 16.65 17.89 14.78
C ASP A 458 15.92 16.92 15.73
N THR A 459 14.59 16.90 15.65
CA THR A 459 13.69 15.99 16.36
C THR A 459 13.02 14.99 15.41
N GLY A 460 13.40 14.94 14.13
CA GLY A 460 12.75 14.13 13.11
C GLY A 460 13.41 12.77 12.92
N ALA A 461 12.89 12.02 11.95
CA ALA A 461 13.45 10.72 11.61
C ALA A 461 14.81 10.87 10.90
N PRO A 462 15.90 10.27 11.40
CA PRO A 462 17.23 10.38 10.78
C PRO A 462 17.29 9.83 9.36
N TRP A 463 17.87 10.60 8.42
CA TRP A 463 17.99 10.21 7.00
C TRP A 463 18.76 8.91 6.74
N ARG A 464 19.72 8.59 7.60
CA ARG A 464 20.69 7.50 7.38
C ARG A 464 20.30 6.18 8.03
N TRP A 465 19.20 6.15 8.78
CA TRP A 465 18.73 4.91 9.37
C TRP A 465 17.94 4.11 8.32
N GLY A 466 18.08 2.78 8.38
CA GLY A 466 17.31 1.81 7.64
C GLY A 466 17.41 0.46 8.35
N TYR A 467 16.33 -0.30 8.35
CA TYR A 467 16.28 -1.59 9.03
C TYR A 467 17.23 -2.59 8.35
N PRO A 468 18.22 -3.16 9.05
CA PRO A 468 19.33 -3.89 8.41
C PRO A 468 19.09 -5.40 8.26
N TYR A 469 17.87 -5.88 8.49
CA TYR A 469 17.52 -7.31 8.46
C TYR A 469 16.41 -7.59 7.44
N ASP A 470 16.39 -8.82 6.91
CA ASP A 470 15.46 -9.23 5.84
C ASP A 470 14.03 -9.54 6.35
N ASP A 471 13.86 -9.83 7.64
CA ASP A 471 12.54 -10.13 8.23
C ASP A 471 12.45 -9.58 9.67
N ALA A 472 11.24 -9.60 10.21
CA ALA A 472 10.94 -9.11 11.56
C ALA A 472 11.39 -10.12 12.64
N PRO A 473 11.65 -9.67 13.88
CA PRO A 473 11.73 -10.57 15.03
C PRO A 473 10.36 -11.23 15.27
N LEU A 474 10.35 -12.27 16.11
CA LEU A 474 9.08 -12.83 16.61
C LEU A 474 8.47 -11.86 17.64
N MET A 475 7.14 -11.86 17.74
CA MET A 475 6.43 -10.97 18.67
C MET A 475 6.83 -11.25 20.12
N ARG A 476 7.10 -12.51 20.47
CA ARG A 476 7.52 -12.89 21.84
C ARG A 476 8.90 -12.38 22.25
N ASP A 477 9.72 -11.95 21.29
CA ASP A 477 11.09 -11.51 21.56
C ASP A 477 11.17 -9.97 21.75
N LEU A 478 10.13 -9.24 21.33
CA LEU A 478 10.04 -7.79 21.47
C LEU A 478 9.91 -7.26 22.92
N PRO A 479 9.24 -7.95 23.87
CA PRO A 479 9.07 -7.40 25.22
C PRO A 479 10.35 -7.44 26.08
N ALA A 480 11.33 -8.26 25.71
CA ALA A 480 12.57 -8.44 26.46
C ALA A 480 13.62 -7.35 26.19
N THR A 481 13.33 -6.41 25.29
CA THR A 481 14.25 -5.40 24.77
C THR A 481 14.13 -4.02 25.40
#